data_AF-A0A838RBP7-F1
#
_entry.id   AF-A0A838RBP7-F1
#
_cell.length_a   1.000
_cell.length_b   1.000
_cell.length_c   1.000
_cell.angle_alpha   90.00
_cell.angle_beta   90.00
_cell.angle_gamma   90.00
#
_symmetry.space_group_name_H-M   'P 1'
#
loop_
_entity.id
_entity.type
_entity.pdbx_description
1 polymer ?
#
loop_
_entity_poly.entity_id
_entity_poly.type
_entity_poly.pdbx_seq_one_letter_code
_entity_poly.pdbx_strand_id
1 'polypeptide(L)'
;MKYAAQIERLAGIGRLAAHVAHEVRNPLSALGTYVQVLRRRGADPAVTDEMQRVIARVERIVQGLLDYARPSAGAAAAADLNQAVMAVVGLAIVARTVQQSGGNV
;
A
#
# COMPACT_ATOMS: atom_id res chain seq x y z
N MET A 1 35.16 1.06 2.65
CA MET A 1 34.44 1.71 3.77
C MET A 1 33.39 2.74 3.31
N LYS A 2 33.71 3.77 2.50
CA LYS A 2 32.74 4.81 2.09
C LYS A 2 31.46 4.30 1.38
N TYR A 3 31.57 3.26 0.55
CA TYR A 3 30.41 2.67 -0.15
C TYR A 3 29.41 1.99 0.80
N ALA A 4 29.90 1.33 1.86
CA ALA A 4 29.03 0.65 2.83
C ALA A 4 28.17 1.65 3.61
N ALA A 5 28.76 2.75 4.08
CA ALA A 5 28.03 3.82 4.78
C ALA A 5 26.99 4.52 3.88
N GLN A 6 27.28 4.68 2.59
CA GLN A 6 26.35 5.26 1.62
C GLN A 6 25.15 4.33 1.38
N ILE A 7 25.39 3.03 1.24
CA ILE A 7 24.34 2.00 1.09
C ILE A 7 23.48 1.94 2.35
N GLU A 8 24.08 1.97 3.54
CA GLU A 8 23.36 1.93 4.80
C GLU A 8 22.50 3.19 5.02
N ARG A 9 23.00 4.37 4.63
CA ARG A 9 22.24 5.62 4.62
C ARG A 9 21.05 5.56 3.66
N LEU A 10 21.25 5.05 2.44
CA LEU A 10 20.16 4.88 1.46
C LEU A 10 19.14 3.85 1.93
N ALA A 11 19.58 2.74 2.55
CA ALA A 11 18.68 1.75 3.14
C ALA A 11 17.86 2.32 4.30
N GLY A 12 18.47 3.19 5.13
CA GLY A 12 17.76 3.93 6.17
C GLY A 12 16.67 4.85 5.59
N ILE A 13 16.99 5.62 4.55
CA ILE A 13 16.03 6.47 3.84
C ILE A 13 14.92 5.61 3.20
N GLY A 14 15.26 4.48 2.59
CA GLY A 14 14.30 3.53 2.02
C GLY A 14 13.30 3.00 3.04
N ARG A 15 13.77 2.61 4.24
CA ARG A 15 12.89 2.15 5.32
C ARG A 15 11.96 3.25 5.83
N LEU A 16 12.48 4.47 6.01
CA LEU A 16 11.66 5.61 6.42
C LEU A 16 10.64 5.97 5.35
N ALA A 17 11.03 6.00 4.08
CA ALA A 17 10.12 6.25 2.96
C ALA A 17 9.02 5.19 2.88
N ALA A 18 9.36 3.91 3.06
CA ALA A 18 8.40 2.81 3.14
C ALA A 18 7.38 3.00 4.26
N HIS A 19 7.84 3.38 5.44
CA HIS A 19 6.96 3.64 6.58
C HIS A 19 6.03 4.83 6.32
N VAL A 20 6.57 5.96 5.86
CA VAL A 20 5.79 7.15 5.52
C VAL A 20 4.76 6.84 4.42
N ALA A 21 5.16 6.10 3.39
CA ALA A 21 4.23 5.73 2.32
C ALA A 21 3.09 4.84 2.82
N HIS A 22 3.38 3.93 3.75
CA HIS A 22 2.35 3.12 4.40
C HIS A 22 1.38 4.02 5.20
N GLU A 23 1.91 4.94 6.01
CA GLU A 23 1.09 5.86 6.78
C GLU A 23 0.27 6.84 5.93
N VAL A 24 0.74 7.21 4.73
CA VAL A 24 -0.01 8.04 3.78
C VAL A 24 -1.06 7.24 3.00
N ARG A 25 -0.77 5.97 2.66
CA ARG A 25 -1.76 5.11 1.98
C ARG A 25 -3.00 4.87 2.83
N ASN A 26 -2.86 4.82 4.16
CA ASN A 26 -3.98 4.60 5.09
C ASN A 26 -5.07 5.69 5.00
N PRO A 27 -4.78 6.99 5.20
CA PRO A 27 -5.77 8.06 5.05
C PRO A 27 -6.28 8.18 3.60
N LEU A 28 -5.46 7.92 2.57
CA LEU A 28 -5.93 7.89 1.18
C LEU A 28 -6.98 6.79 0.94
N SER A 29 -6.77 5.61 1.51
CA SER A 29 -7.75 4.50 1.46
C SER A 29 -9.05 4.86 2.18
N ALA A 30 -8.95 5.53 3.34
CA ALA A 30 -10.12 6.04 4.04
C ALA A 30 -10.88 7.09 3.20
N LEU A 31 -10.16 8.02 2.56
CA LEU A 31 -10.75 8.99 1.64
C LEU A 31 -11.46 8.31 0.46
N GLY A 32 -10.87 7.30 -0.16
CA GLY A 32 -11.51 6.52 -1.22
C GLY A 32 -12.79 5.82 -0.75
N THR A 33 -12.81 5.33 0.49
CA THR A 33 -14.00 4.76 1.12
C THR A 33 -15.09 5.83 1.30
N TYR A 34 -14.74 7.02 1.79
CA TYR A 34 -15.70 8.12 1.92
C TYR A 34 -16.24 8.59 0.56
N VAL A 35 -15.42 8.62 -0.49
CA VAL A 35 -15.87 8.89 -1.86
C VAL A 35 -16.93 7.87 -2.30
N GLN A 36 -16.73 6.58 -2.01
CA GLN A 36 -17.75 5.56 -2.29
C GLN A 36 -19.04 5.78 -1.50
N VAL A 37 -18.94 6.18 -0.22
CA VAL A 37 -20.12 6.53 0.60
C VAL A 37 -20.86 7.73 0.00
N LEU A 38 -20.14 8.77 -0.43
CA LEU A 38 -20.74 9.96 -1.07
C LEU A 38 -21.46 9.61 -2.37
N ARG A 39 -20.86 8.75 -3.21
CA ARG A 39 -21.52 8.24 -4.42
C ARG A 39 -22.83 7.52 -4.09
N ARG A 40 -22.85 6.66 -3.06
CA ARG A 40 -24.07 5.97 -2.61
C ARG A 40 -25.14 6.92 -2.05
N ARG A 41 -24.73 8.09 -1.55
CA ARG A 41 -25.64 9.13 -1.04
C ARG A 41 -26.11 10.11 -2.12
N GLY A 42 -25.76 9.89 -3.39
CA GLY A 42 -26.20 10.72 -4.51
C GLY A 42 -25.41 12.03 -4.67
N ALA A 43 -24.16 12.08 -4.19
CA ALA A 43 -23.26 13.19 -4.52
C ALA A 43 -23.01 13.27 -6.03
N ASP A 44 -22.73 14.48 -6.53
CA ASP A 44 -22.43 14.71 -7.94
C ASP A 44 -21.28 13.80 -8.43
N PRO A 45 -21.52 12.95 -9.47
CA PRO A 45 -20.50 12.11 -10.05
C PRO A 45 -19.24 12.88 -10.45
N ALA A 46 -19.36 14.08 -11.00
CA ALA A 46 -18.21 14.88 -11.46
C ALA A 46 -17.28 15.24 -10.29
N VAL A 47 -17.85 15.57 -9.13
CA VAL A 47 -17.10 15.86 -7.90
C VAL A 47 -16.44 14.61 -7.37
N THR A 48 -17.19 13.50 -7.25
CA THR A 48 -16.62 12.25 -6.71
C THR A 48 -15.54 11.65 -7.60
N ASP A 49 -15.65 11.82 -8.92
CA ASP A 49 -14.64 11.41 -9.89
C ASP A 49 -13.38 12.26 -9.79
N GLU A 50 -13.52 13.58 -9.59
CA GLU A 50 -12.37 14.47 -9.37
C GLU A 50 -11.65 14.13 -8.06
N MET A 51 -12.39 13.88 -6.98
CA MET A 51 -11.82 13.41 -5.71
C MET A 51 -11.01 12.12 -5.90
N GLN A 52 -11.57 11.15 -6.63
CA GLN A 52 -10.88 9.89 -6.93
C GLN A 52 -9.62 10.12 -7.78
N ARG A 53 -9.65 11.03 -8.76
CA ARG A 53 -8.48 11.41 -9.57
C ARG A 53 -7.37 12.03 -8.71
N VAL A 54 -7.73 12.90 -7.77
CA VAL A 54 -6.77 13.52 -6.83
C VAL A 54 -6.14 12.47 -5.93
N ILE A 55 -6.94 11.57 -5.34
CA ILE A 55 -6.42 10.45 -4.52
C ILE A 55 -5.41 9.63 -5.32
N ALA A 56 -5.78 9.19 -6.54
CA ALA A 56 -4.89 8.41 -7.41
C ALA A 56 -3.62 9.17 -7.83
N ARG A 57 -3.68 10.51 -7.91
CA ARG A 57 -2.48 11.34 -8.15
C ARG A 57 -1.54 11.32 -6.94
N VAL A 58 -2.07 11.44 -5.72
CA VAL A 58 -1.24 11.40 -4.50
C VAL A 58 -0.61 10.02 -4.35
N GLU A 59 -1.35 8.94 -4.60
CA GLU A 59 -0.81 7.57 -4.58
C GLU A 59 0.38 7.41 -5.52
N ARG A 60 0.30 7.97 -6.74
CA ARG A 60 1.42 7.95 -7.71
C ARG A 60 2.64 8.74 -7.22
N ILE A 61 2.44 9.87 -6.56
CA ILE A 61 3.54 10.67 -5.98
C ILE A 61 4.24 9.88 -4.87
N VAL A 62 3.46 9.26 -3.98
CA VAL A 62 3.98 8.40 -2.92
C VAL A 62 4.74 7.21 -3.49
N GLN A 63 4.21 6.58 -4.56
CA GLN A 63 4.89 5.48 -5.23
C GLN A 63 6.21 5.91 -5.85
N GLY A 64 6.25 7.07 -6.52
CA GLY A 64 7.49 7.61 -7.08
C GLY A 64 8.57 7.89 -6.02
N LEU A 65 8.17 8.34 -4.82
CA LEU A 65 9.08 8.52 -3.69
C LEU A 65 9.67 7.18 -3.20
N LEU A 66 8.84 6.13 -3.15
CA LEU A 66 9.30 4.78 -2.80
C LEU A 66 10.25 4.20 -3.84
N ASP A 67 9.93 4.39 -5.12
CA ASP A 67 10.75 3.89 -6.22
C ASP A 67 12.13 4.54 -6.22
N TYR A 68 12.21 5.84 -5.87
CA TYR A 68 13.47 6.56 -5.68
C TYR A 68 14.25 6.10 -4.44
N ALA A 69 13.55 5.83 -3.33
CA ALA A 69 14.16 5.43 -2.08
C ALA A 69 14.57 3.94 -2.05
N ARG A 70 14.12 3.15 -3.03
CA ARG A 70 14.55 1.78 -3.21
C ARG A 70 16.01 1.79 -3.65
N PRO A 71 16.95 1.19 -2.88
CA PRO A 71 18.29 0.94 -3.38
C PRO A 71 18.10 0.18 -4.70
N SER A 72 18.71 0.65 -5.78
CA SER A 72 18.78 -0.09 -7.04
C SER A 72 19.52 -1.39 -6.78
N ALA A 73 18.78 -2.39 -6.30
CA ALA A 73 19.21 -3.76 -6.31
C ALA A 73 19.21 -4.17 -7.79
N GLY A 74 20.34 -3.95 -8.46
CA GLY A 74 20.67 -4.68 -9.68
C GLY A 74 20.81 -6.19 -9.46
N ALA A 75 20.10 -6.77 -8.51
CA ALA A 75 19.95 -8.19 -8.27
C ALA A 75 18.56 -8.40 -7.67
N ALA A 76 17.61 -8.80 -8.50
CA ALA A 76 16.45 -9.53 -8.03
C ALA A 76 16.99 -10.72 -7.23
N ALA A 77 16.91 -10.67 -5.90
CA ALA A 77 17.12 -11.87 -5.10
C ALA A 77 15.97 -12.82 -5.42
N ALA A 78 16.29 -14.09 -5.68
CA ALA A 78 15.30 -15.13 -5.96
C ALA A 78 14.29 -15.19 -4.79
N ALA A 79 13.07 -14.69 -5.03
CA ALA A 79 11.97 -14.84 -4.10
C ALA A 79 11.31 -16.19 -4.34
N ASP A 80 11.09 -16.96 -3.27
CA ASP A 80 10.34 -18.21 -3.35
C ASP A 80 8.85 -17.89 -3.57
N LEU A 81 8.39 -18.10 -4.80
CA LEU A 81 7.01 -17.86 -5.20
C LEU A 81 6.04 -18.73 -4.40
N ASN A 82 6.42 -19.95 -4.01
CA ASN A 82 5.56 -20.81 -3.19
C ASN A 82 5.35 -20.19 -1.81
N GLN A 83 6.39 -19.63 -1.20
CA GLN A 83 6.27 -18.99 0.10
C GLN A 83 5.33 -17.77 0.05
N ALA A 84 5.43 -16.97 -1.02
CA ALA A 84 4.55 -15.82 -1.24
C ALA A 84 3.09 -16.24 -1.45
N VAL A 85 2.84 -17.27 -2.26
CA VAL A 85 1.49 -17.80 -2.52
C VAL A 85 0.89 -18.38 -1.24
N MET A 86 1.65 -19.17 -0.47
CA MET A 86 1.16 -19.78 0.76
C MET A 86 0.80 -18.75 1.83
N ALA A 87 1.53 -17.64 1.92
CA ALA A 87 1.20 -16.55 2.84
C ALA A 87 -0.15 -15.89 2.49
N VAL A 88 -0.40 -15.63 1.20
CA VAL A 88 -1.66 -15.02 0.73
C VAL A 88 -2.83 -15.98 0.94
N VAL A 89 -2.64 -17.27 0.64
CA VAL A 89 -3.66 -18.30 0.88
C VAL A 89 -3.98 -18.43 2.38
N GLY A 90 -2.97 -18.43 3.25
CA GLY A 90 -3.16 -18.47 4.70
C GLY A 90 -3.99 -17.30 5.23
N LEU A 91 -3.71 -16.08 4.76
CA LEU A 91 -4.49 -14.89 5.09
C LEU A 91 -5.95 -15.00 4.64
N ALA A 92 -6.19 -15.49 3.43
CA ALA A 92 -7.55 -15.66 2.90
C ALA A 92 -8.36 -16.72 3.67
N ILE A 93 -7.72 -17.78 4.14
CA ILE A 93 -8.36 -18.82 4.95
C ILE A 93 -8.73 -18.27 6.33
N VAL A 94 -7.80 -17.59 7.00
CA VAL A 94 -8.06 -16.97 8.31
C VAL A 94 -9.20 -15.95 8.23
N ALA A 95 -9.23 -15.13 7.17
CA ALA A 95 -10.30 -14.17 6.95
C ALA A 95 -11.69 -14.83 6.80
N ARG A 96 -11.78 -16.01 6.16
CA ARG A 96 -13.03 -16.79 6.05
C ARG A 96 -13.48 -17.36 7.39
N THR A 97 -12.57 -17.92 8.17
CA THR A 97 -12.92 -18.51 9.48
C THR A 97 -13.43 -17.45 10.45
N VAL A 98 -12.86 -16.25 10.42
CA VAL A 98 -13.33 -15.13 11.25
C VAL A 98 -14.71 -14.63 10.81
N GLN A 99 -15.03 -14.64 9.51
CA GLN A 99 -16.36 -14.26 9.02
C GLN A 99 -17.47 -15.29 9.32
N GLN A 100 -17.15 -16.58 9.44
CA GLN A 100 -18.15 -17.62 9.72
C GLN A 100 -18.46 -17.76 11.23
N SER A 101 -17.53 -17.42 12.12
CA SER A 101 -17.73 -17.52 13.57
C SER A 101 -18.49 -16.33 14.18
N GLY A 102 -18.68 -15.23 13.45
CA GLY A 102 -19.40 -14.04 13.91
C GLY A 102 -20.91 -14.01 13.61
N GLY A 103 -21.48 -15.10 13.11
CA GLY A 103 -22.87 -15.16 12.62
C GLY A 103 -23.83 -16.01 13.46
N ASN A 104 -23.50 -16.34 14.71
CA ASN A 104 -24.36 -17.16 15.56
C ASN A 104 -24.48 -16.60 16.98
N VAL A 105 -25.04 -15.40 17.11
CA VAL A 105 -25.83 -14.93 18.26
C VAL A 105 -26.91 -13.98 17.74
#